data_AF-A0A6P6FNG7-F1
#
_entry.id   AF-A0A6P6FNG7-F1
#
_cell.length_a   1.000
_cell.length_b   1.000
_cell.length_c   1.000
_cell.angle_alpha   90.00
_cell.angle_beta   90.00
_cell.angle_gamma   90.00
#
_symmetry.space_group_name_H-M   'P 1'
#
loop_
_entity.id
_entity.type
_entity.pdbx_description
1 polymer ?
#
loop_
_entity_poly.entity_id
_entity_poly.type
_entity_poly.pdbx_seq_one_letter_code
_entity_poly.pdbx_strand_id
1 'polypeptide(L)'
;MYGSDKVSDDSERTAFRRAEKKYKLYYDPASKKKKQPKKVDLSEVLDFKSILESYNENSELPNGFNVLRCDSGRPVFSMENRPGFYFIPGALNIQEQCEWIKESLTSFPQPPNRTNHNAFYGPINDLFLAATEKKILVEEGNSPASLNSGCNVSPGDGDVQRWKFFKEDVVSSRGNTRKSISASVLLRKLRWSTLGLQFDWSKRNYNVSLPHNKIPTALGELAKRMAAPAMPLGEGFKPEAAIVNYFGLGTFWEKIFSL
;
A
#
# COMPACT_ATOMS: atom_id res chain seq x y z
N MET A 1 39.90 5.62 -38.85
CA MET A 1 39.21 6.67 -38.07
C MET A 1 37.73 6.59 -38.45
N TYR A 2 36.74 6.27 -37.62
CA TYR A 2 36.58 6.09 -36.18
C TYR A 2 35.65 4.88 -36.02
N GLY A 3 36.03 3.88 -35.21
CA GLY A 3 35.07 2.89 -34.72
C GLY A 3 34.18 3.60 -33.71
N SER A 4 32.89 3.76 -34.00
CA SER A 4 31.94 4.11 -32.96
C SER A 4 31.59 2.84 -32.21
N ASP A 5 32.45 2.47 -31.25
CA ASP A 5 32.02 1.61 -30.17
C ASP A 5 30.85 2.32 -29.50
N LYS A 6 29.63 1.82 -29.76
CA LYS A 6 28.48 2.11 -28.92
C LYS A 6 28.83 1.51 -27.56
N VAL A 7 29.43 2.32 -26.70
CA VAL A 7 29.53 2.02 -25.28
C VAL A 7 28.13 1.68 -24.82
N SER A 8 27.92 0.41 -24.50
CA SER A 8 26.66 -0.07 -23.96
C SER A 8 26.34 0.73 -22.70
N ASP A 9 25.17 1.38 -22.69
CA ASP A 9 24.53 2.09 -21.56
C ASP A 9 24.36 1.21 -20.29
N ASP A 10 24.82 -0.04 -20.31
CA ASP A 10 24.82 -0.95 -19.16
C ASP A 10 26.06 -0.80 -18.26
N SER A 11 27.11 -0.07 -18.67
CA SER A 11 28.34 0.09 -17.87
C SER A 11 28.17 0.94 -16.59
N GLU A 12 27.08 1.72 -16.48
CA GLU A 12 26.83 2.62 -15.32
C GLU A 12 25.74 2.12 -14.35
N ARG A 13 25.16 0.93 -14.56
CA ARG A 13 24.04 0.46 -13.73
C ARG A 13 24.54 -0.39 -12.57
N THR A 14 24.24 0.04 -11.33
CA THR A 14 24.46 -0.75 -10.12
C THR A 14 23.83 -2.15 -10.25
N ALA A 15 24.34 -3.14 -9.52
CA ALA A 15 23.77 -4.49 -9.51
C ALA A 15 22.25 -4.48 -9.23
N PHE A 16 21.81 -3.58 -8.34
CA PHE A 16 20.40 -3.33 -8.07
C PHE A 16 19.62 -2.86 -9.30
N ARG A 17 20.09 -1.81 -10.00
CA ARG A 17 19.42 -1.29 -11.21
C ARG A 17 19.35 -2.32 -12.33
N ARG A 18 20.36 -3.19 -12.45
CA ARG A 18 20.35 -4.29 -13.42
C ARG A 18 19.27 -5.32 -13.08
N ALA A 19 19.20 -5.74 -11.81
CA ALA A 19 18.15 -6.67 -11.35
C ALA A 19 16.75 -6.06 -11.50
N GLU A 20 16.55 -4.81 -11.09
CA GLU A 20 15.28 -4.10 -11.26
C GLU A 20 14.87 -4.06 -12.75
N LYS A 21 15.79 -3.65 -13.64
CA LYS A 21 15.55 -3.62 -15.09
C LYS A 21 15.21 -5.00 -15.64
N LYS A 22 15.83 -6.08 -15.14
CA LYS A 22 15.60 -7.47 -15.57
C LYS A 22 14.17 -7.93 -15.24
N TYR A 23 13.70 -7.65 -14.02
CA TYR A 23 12.40 -8.14 -13.53
C TYR A 23 11.23 -7.16 -13.71
N LYS A 24 11.50 -5.96 -14.22
CA LYS A 24 10.47 -4.97 -14.54
C LYS A 24 9.49 -5.50 -15.59
N LEU A 25 8.19 -5.28 -15.36
CA LEU A 25 7.14 -5.57 -16.32
C LEU A 25 7.25 -4.64 -17.53
N TYR A 26 7.62 -5.18 -18.68
CA TYR A 26 7.54 -4.49 -19.97
C TYR A 26 6.39 -5.05 -20.79
N TYR A 27 5.91 -4.27 -21.75
CA TYR A 27 4.91 -4.71 -22.72
C TYR A 27 5.56 -4.79 -24.10
N ASP A 28 5.12 -5.76 -24.89
CA ASP A 28 5.59 -5.91 -26.27
C ASP A 28 5.06 -4.77 -27.15
N PRO A 29 5.93 -3.92 -27.74
CA PRO A 29 5.51 -2.84 -28.62
C PRO A 29 4.85 -3.33 -29.91
N ALA A 30 5.03 -4.60 -30.31
CA ALA A 30 4.47 -5.16 -31.54
C ALA A 30 2.99 -5.53 -31.43
N SER A 31 2.43 -5.63 -30.23
CA SER A 31 1.04 -6.05 -30.03
C SER A 31 0.04 -4.88 -30.15
N LYS A 32 -0.39 -4.61 -31.38
CA LYS A 32 -1.33 -3.53 -31.73
C LYS A 32 -2.78 -3.71 -31.20
N LYS A 33 -3.16 -4.87 -30.65
CA LYS A 33 -4.56 -5.15 -30.23
C LYS A 33 -4.77 -5.49 -28.75
N LYS A 34 -3.75 -5.95 -28.02
CA LYS A 34 -3.75 -6.09 -26.54
C LYS A 34 -2.31 -5.99 -26.05
N LYS A 35 -1.98 -5.06 -25.15
CA LYS A 35 -0.63 -4.94 -24.56
C LYS A 35 -0.31 -6.22 -23.79
N GLN A 36 0.33 -7.18 -24.44
CA GLN A 36 0.79 -8.40 -23.78
C GLN A 36 2.08 -8.09 -23.02
N PRO A 37 2.19 -8.50 -21.75
CA PRO A 37 3.42 -8.35 -21.00
C PRO A 37 4.50 -9.21 -21.65
N LYS A 38 5.70 -8.65 -21.79
CA LYS A 38 6.90 -9.36 -22.24
C LYS A 38 7.20 -10.47 -21.22
N LYS A 39 7.44 -11.68 -21.71
CA LYS A 39 7.87 -12.80 -20.87
C LYS A 39 9.21 -12.44 -20.21
N VAL A 40 9.27 -12.60 -18.89
CA VAL A 40 10.47 -12.43 -18.07
C VAL A 40 10.91 -13.80 -17.58
N ASP A 41 12.20 -14.07 -17.62
CA ASP A 41 12.76 -15.28 -17.01
C ASP A 41 12.85 -15.10 -15.49
N LEU A 42 12.21 -16.02 -14.76
CA LEU A 42 12.13 -16.03 -13.30
C LEU A 42 12.93 -17.18 -12.67
N SER A 43 13.74 -17.90 -13.46
CA SER A 43 14.53 -19.05 -13.00
C SER A 43 15.49 -18.73 -11.84
N GLU A 44 15.99 -17.49 -11.78
CA GLU A 44 16.84 -16.98 -10.70
C GLU A 44 16.06 -16.42 -9.49
N VAL A 45 14.73 -16.36 -9.56
CA VAL A 45 13.90 -15.87 -8.46
C VAL A 45 13.71 -16.98 -7.44
N LEU A 46 14.06 -16.70 -6.19
CA LEU A 46 13.86 -17.63 -5.09
C LEU A 46 12.36 -17.84 -4.84
N ASP A 47 11.91 -19.09 -4.92
CA ASP A 47 10.55 -19.48 -4.56
C ASP A 47 10.52 -20.02 -3.13
N PHE A 48 10.11 -19.16 -2.20
CA PHE A 48 9.99 -19.52 -0.79
C PHE A 48 8.91 -20.57 -0.50
N LYS A 49 7.94 -20.76 -1.41
CA LYS A 49 6.94 -21.82 -1.29
C LYS A 49 7.58 -23.18 -1.56
N SER A 50 8.38 -23.28 -2.62
CA SER A 50 9.13 -24.51 -2.92
C SER A 50 10.09 -24.89 -1.80
N ILE A 51 10.75 -23.91 -1.16
CA ILE A 51 11.60 -24.16 0.01
C ILE A 51 10.80 -24.79 1.17
N LEU A 52 9.60 -24.28 1.45
CA LEU A 52 8.74 -24.85 2.48
C LEU A 52 8.29 -26.28 2.11
N GLU A 53 7.92 -26.51 0.85
CA GLU A 53 7.51 -27.83 0.36
C GLU A 53 8.64 -28.85 0.51
N SER A 54 9.86 -28.54 0.04
CA SER A 54 11.03 -29.42 0.20
C SER A 54 11.39 -29.67 1.67
N TYR A 55 11.29 -28.66 2.53
CA TYR A 55 11.52 -28.82 3.96
C TYR A 55 10.49 -29.75 4.62
N ASN A 56 9.22 -29.63 4.25
CA ASN A 56 8.16 -30.48 4.81
C ASN A 56 8.26 -31.93 4.33
N GLU A 57 8.69 -32.16 3.08
CA GLU A 57 8.81 -33.50 2.50
C GLU A 57 10.06 -34.24 3.02
N ASN A 58 11.22 -33.58 2.98
CA ASN A 58 12.51 -34.26 3.17
C ASN A 58 13.39 -33.63 4.27
N SER A 59 12.92 -32.59 4.97
CA SER A 59 13.74 -31.77 5.88
C SER A 59 14.97 -31.16 5.19
N GLU A 60 14.92 -31.00 3.87
CA GLU A 60 15.99 -30.41 3.06
C GLU A 60 15.84 -28.89 2.96
N LEU A 61 16.98 -28.20 2.95
CA LEU A 61 17.05 -26.76 2.74
C LEU A 61 18.12 -26.45 1.69
N PRO A 62 17.93 -25.41 0.86
CA PRO A 62 18.99 -24.94 -0.02
C PRO A 62 20.21 -24.47 0.79
N ASN A 63 21.40 -24.57 0.19
CA ASN A 63 22.63 -24.12 0.84
C ASN A 63 22.54 -22.65 1.27
N GLY A 64 22.97 -22.37 2.51
CA GLY A 64 22.95 -21.03 3.10
C GLY A 64 21.61 -20.60 3.70
N PHE A 65 20.62 -21.50 3.78
CA PHE A 65 19.36 -21.28 4.48
C PHE A 65 19.35 -22.01 5.83
N ASN A 66 18.75 -21.38 6.82
CA ASN A 66 18.55 -21.95 8.14
C ASN A 66 17.07 -21.89 8.55
N VAL A 67 16.62 -22.91 9.26
CA VAL A 67 15.29 -22.93 9.90
C VAL A 67 15.41 -22.57 11.37
N LEU A 68 14.59 -21.63 11.83
CA LEU A 68 14.40 -21.30 13.23
C LEU A 68 13.11 -21.96 13.70
N ARG A 69 13.21 -22.69 14.81
CA ARG A 69 12.03 -23.20 15.51
C ARG A 69 11.53 -22.10 16.44
N CYS A 70 10.26 -21.73 16.26
CA CYS A 70 9.58 -20.75 17.11
C CYS A 70 8.29 -21.35 17.65
N ASP A 71 7.81 -20.79 18.76
CA ASP A 71 6.59 -21.21 19.45
C ASP A 71 5.32 -21.01 18.60
N SER A 72 5.43 -20.34 17.44
CA SER A 72 4.36 -20.11 16.48
C SER A 72 3.90 -21.37 15.73
N GLY A 73 4.60 -22.51 15.92
CA GLY A 73 4.26 -23.80 15.29
C GLY A 73 4.49 -23.84 13.78
N ARG A 74 5.14 -22.81 13.21
CA ARG A 74 5.46 -22.71 11.78
C ARG A 74 6.96 -22.54 11.59
N PRO A 75 7.55 -23.14 10.54
CA PRO A 75 8.96 -22.93 10.26
C PRO A 75 9.20 -21.48 9.83
N VAL A 76 10.20 -20.87 10.46
CA VAL A 76 10.71 -19.55 10.08
C VAL A 76 12.07 -19.77 9.44
N PHE A 77 12.31 -19.17 8.28
CA PHE A 77 13.55 -19.37 7.54
C PHE A 77 14.38 -18.09 7.54
N SER A 78 15.70 -18.25 7.49
CA SER A 78 16.68 -17.17 7.39
C SER A 78 17.78 -17.52 6.41
N MET A 79 18.59 -16.53 6.02
CA MET A 79 19.74 -16.71 5.11
C MET A 79 21.03 -16.31 5.82
N GLU A 80 22.05 -17.16 5.75
CA GLU A 80 23.36 -16.94 6.40
C GLU A 80 24.05 -15.66 5.92
N ASN A 81 23.96 -15.40 4.61
CA ASN A 81 24.56 -14.22 3.99
C ASN A 81 23.71 -12.95 4.14
N ARG A 82 22.54 -13.02 4.78
CA ARG A 82 21.65 -11.89 5.09
C ARG A 82 21.17 -11.94 6.55
N PRO A 83 22.07 -11.70 7.53
CA PRO A 83 21.66 -11.61 8.93
C PRO A 83 20.55 -10.59 9.14
N GLY A 84 19.53 -10.95 9.92
CA GLY A 84 18.35 -10.12 10.18
C GLY A 84 17.23 -10.25 9.13
N PHE A 85 17.43 -11.01 8.05
CA PHE A 85 16.37 -11.34 7.10
C PHE A 85 15.70 -12.66 7.48
N TYR A 86 14.37 -12.60 7.63
CA TYR A 86 13.52 -13.76 7.91
C TYR A 86 12.36 -13.80 6.94
N PHE A 87 11.91 -15.01 6.60
CA PHE A 87 10.69 -15.21 5.82
C PHE A 87 9.86 -16.37 6.37
N ILE A 88 8.54 -16.24 6.25
CA ILE A 88 7.54 -17.19 6.75
C ILE A 88 6.58 -17.49 5.60
N PRO A 89 6.83 -18.55 4.79
CA PRO A 89 5.95 -18.90 3.69
C PRO A 89 4.56 -19.26 4.20
N GLY A 90 3.53 -18.70 3.56
CA GLY A 90 2.14 -18.94 3.96
C GLY A 90 1.79 -18.45 5.37
N ALA A 91 2.45 -17.40 5.88
CA ALA A 91 2.28 -16.87 7.24
C ALA A 91 0.81 -16.68 7.70
N LEU A 92 -0.08 -16.38 6.75
CA LEU A 92 -1.50 -16.16 6.98
C LEU A 92 -2.32 -17.30 6.37
N ASN A 93 -3.29 -17.82 7.13
CA ASN A 93 -4.29 -18.73 6.57
C ASN A 93 -5.30 -17.97 5.67
N ILE A 94 -6.14 -18.69 4.93
CA ILE A 94 -7.09 -18.08 3.98
C ILE A 94 -8.08 -17.14 4.68
N GLN A 95 -8.52 -17.48 5.89
CA GLN A 95 -9.44 -16.63 6.65
C GLN A 95 -8.78 -15.30 7.02
N GLU A 96 -7.56 -15.34 7.56
CA GLU A 96 -6.76 -14.14 7.86
C GLU A 96 -6.50 -13.31 6.61
N GLN A 97 -6.15 -13.95 5.48
CA GLN A 97 -5.95 -13.23 4.21
C GLN A 97 -7.20 -12.47 3.77
N CYS A 98 -8.36 -13.13 3.78
CA CYS A 98 -9.64 -12.50 3.44
C CYS A 98 -9.99 -11.33 4.37
N GLU A 99 -9.76 -11.51 5.67
CA GLU A 99 -9.98 -10.47 6.68
C GLU A 99 -9.10 -9.24 6.41
N TRP A 100 -7.79 -9.41 6.22
CA TRP A 100 -6.89 -8.29 5.99
C TRP A 100 -7.09 -7.62 4.64
N ILE A 101 -7.49 -8.36 3.60
CA ILE A 101 -7.89 -7.78 2.32
C ILE A 101 -9.11 -6.88 2.52
N LYS A 102 -10.14 -7.36 3.24
CA LYS A 102 -11.35 -6.57 3.53
C LYS A 102 -11.00 -5.31 4.32
N GLU A 103 -10.32 -5.45 5.45
CA GLU A 103 -9.93 -4.34 6.32
C GLU A 103 -9.08 -3.30 5.57
N SER A 104 -8.19 -3.76 4.67
CA SER A 104 -7.37 -2.87 3.84
C SER A 104 -8.19 -1.98 2.91
N LEU A 105 -9.38 -2.40 2.49
CA LEU A 105 -10.23 -1.64 1.58
C LEU A 105 -11.33 -0.85 2.31
N THR A 106 -11.78 -1.32 3.48
CA THR A 106 -12.95 -0.76 4.17
C THR A 106 -12.63 0.06 5.41
N SER A 107 -11.60 -0.32 6.16
CA SER A 107 -11.32 0.22 7.50
C SER A 107 -10.04 1.06 7.51
N PHE A 108 -8.95 0.52 6.97
CA PHE A 108 -7.65 1.17 6.96
C PHE A 108 -7.60 2.53 6.25
N PRO A 109 -8.32 2.77 5.13
CA PRO A 109 -8.31 4.08 4.48
C PRO A 109 -9.28 5.10 5.11
N GLN A 110 -10.02 4.74 6.17
CA GLN A 110 -10.99 5.63 6.81
C GLN A 110 -10.28 6.69 7.67
N PRO A 111 -10.72 7.96 7.65
CA PRO A 111 -10.24 8.99 8.57
C PRO A 111 -10.30 8.51 10.04
N PRO A 112 -9.34 8.92 10.91
CA PRO A 112 -8.28 9.91 10.69
C PRO A 112 -7.05 9.38 9.93
N ASN A 113 -7.05 8.12 9.50
CA ASN A 113 -5.96 7.59 8.68
C ASN A 113 -5.86 8.41 7.38
N ARG A 114 -4.62 8.66 6.95
CA ARG A 114 -4.36 9.42 5.74
C ARG A 114 -4.19 8.48 4.57
N THR A 115 -4.55 8.98 3.40
CA THR A 115 -4.37 8.33 2.11
C THR A 115 -3.75 9.33 1.13
N ASN A 116 -3.34 8.85 -0.04
CA ASN A 116 -2.87 9.71 -1.12
C ASN A 116 -3.94 10.70 -1.63
N HIS A 117 -5.21 10.50 -1.31
CA HIS A 117 -6.30 11.39 -1.72
C HIS A 117 -6.44 12.63 -0.83
N ASN A 118 -5.96 12.57 0.42
CA ASN A 118 -6.17 13.64 1.40
C ASN A 118 -5.63 15.00 0.95
N ALA A 119 -4.53 15.03 0.18
CA ALA A 119 -3.94 16.28 -0.29
C ALA A 119 -4.86 17.08 -1.24
N PHE A 120 -5.76 16.39 -1.96
CA PHE A 120 -6.62 17.01 -2.99
C PHE A 120 -8.08 17.13 -2.54
N TYR A 121 -8.58 16.11 -1.83
CA TYR A 121 -10.00 15.96 -1.52
C TYR A 121 -10.31 16.09 -0.03
N GLY A 122 -9.29 16.18 0.83
CA GLY A 122 -9.46 16.04 2.27
C GLY A 122 -9.79 14.60 2.68
N PRO A 123 -10.26 14.38 3.92
CA PRO A 123 -10.66 13.07 4.40
C PRO A 123 -11.85 12.51 3.58
N ILE A 124 -11.73 11.28 3.09
CA ILE A 124 -12.79 10.59 2.35
C ILE A 124 -13.29 9.41 3.18
N ASN A 125 -14.57 9.44 3.57
CA ASN A 125 -15.22 8.33 4.25
C ASN A 125 -15.79 7.33 3.24
N ASP A 126 -15.75 6.05 3.58
CA ASP A 126 -16.49 4.97 2.91
C ASP A 126 -16.27 4.87 1.40
N LEU A 127 -15.03 5.13 0.96
CA LEU A 127 -14.67 5.12 -0.47
C LEU A 127 -15.02 3.78 -1.16
N PHE A 128 -14.78 2.66 -0.50
CA PHE A 128 -15.11 1.35 -1.06
C PHE A 128 -16.62 1.18 -1.24
N LEU A 129 -17.43 1.51 -0.23
CA LEU A 129 -18.88 1.46 -0.31
C LEU A 129 -19.41 2.41 -1.39
N ALA A 130 -18.93 3.65 -1.41
CA ALA A 130 -19.28 4.64 -2.43
C ALA A 130 -18.96 4.14 -3.85
N ALA A 131 -17.86 3.42 -4.04
CA ALA A 131 -17.52 2.80 -5.31
C ALA A 131 -18.49 1.67 -5.70
N THR A 132 -18.88 0.82 -4.75
CA THR A 132 -19.88 -0.25 -4.99
C THR A 132 -21.26 0.30 -5.33
N GLU A 133 -21.63 1.42 -4.70
CA GLU A 133 -22.90 2.11 -4.93
C GLU A 133 -22.86 3.08 -6.12
N LYS A 134 -21.77 3.09 -6.91
CA LYS A 134 -21.57 3.95 -8.09
C LYS A 134 -21.76 5.44 -7.79
N LYS A 135 -21.36 5.90 -6.60
CA LYS A 135 -21.42 7.32 -6.24
C LYS A 135 -20.35 8.15 -6.94
N ILE A 136 -20.61 9.45 -7.01
CA ILE A 136 -19.72 10.47 -7.58
C ILE A 136 -19.38 11.47 -6.47
N LEU A 137 -18.10 11.72 -6.25
CA LEU A 137 -17.62 12.78 -5.38
C LEU A 137 -17.71 14.11 -6.12
N VAL A 138 -18.43 15.08 -5.57
CA VAL A 138 -18.68 16.38 -6.19
C VAL A 138 -18.20 17.49 -5.27
N GLU A 139 -17.57 18.50 -5.85
CA GLU A 139 -17.18 19.73 -5.15
C GLU A 139 -18.43 20.56 -4.83
N GLU A 140 -18.69 20.82 -3.56
CA GLU A 140 -19.66 21.82 -3.13
C GLU A 140 -19.02 23.20 -3.26
N GLY A 141 -19.59 24.04 -4.13
CA GLY A 141 -19.23 25.46 -4.16
C GLY A 141 -19.72 26.14 -2.89
N ASN A 142 -18.94 27.09 -2.36
CA ASN A 142 -19.39 27.97 -1.29
C ASN A 142 -20.68 28.66 -1.72
N SER A 143 -21.83 28.24 -1.18
CA SER A 143 -23.05 29.04 -1.25
C SER A 143 -22.90 30.23 -0.31
N PRO A 144 -23.07 31.49 -0.75
CA PRO A 144 -22.96 32.67 0.10
C PRO A 144 -24.22 32.89 0.96
N ALA A 145 -24.67 31.84 1.67
CA ALA A 145 -25.93 31.86 2.42
C ALA A 145 -25.76 31.65 3.95
N SER A 146 -24.57 31.93 4.49
CA SER A 146 -24.35 31.98 5.93
C SER A 146 -23.80 33.35 6.37
N LEU A 147 -24.46 34.42 5.92
CA LEU A 147 -24.49 35.65 6.69
C LEU A 147 -25.81 35.62 7.47
N ASN A 148 -25.70 35.81 8.78
CA ASN A 148 -26.76 35.88 9.79
C ASN A 148 -27.05 34.59 10.56
N SER A 149 -26.15 34.23 11.47
CA SER A 149 -26.54 34.09 12.88
C SER A 149 -25.30 34.15 13.75
N GLY A 150 -25.21 35.18 14.59
CA GLY A 150 -24.10 35.36 15.51
C GLY A 150 -24.13 34.30 16.60
N CYS A 151 -23.14 33.42 16.60
CA CYS A 151 -22.70 32.73 17.81
C CYS A 151 -21.18 32.55 17.74
N ASN A 152 -20.49 33.06 18.76
CA ASN A 152 -19.05 32.89 18.92
C ASN A 152 -18.76 31.41 19.16
N VAL A 153 -18.18 30.74 18.17
CA VAL A 153 -17.64 29.38 18.31
C VAL A 153 -16.12 29.45 18.13
N SER A 154 -15.42 28.88 19.11
CA SER A 154 -13.97 28.81 19.24
C SER A 154 -13.26 28.30 17.96
N PRO A 155 -11.98 28.67 17.73
CA PRO A 155 -11.23 28.24 16.56
C PRO A 155 -10.77 26.79 16.76
N GLY A 156 -11.60 25.84 16.37
CA GLY A 156 -11.28 24.41 16.39
C GLY A 156 -12.04 23.69 15.29
N ASP A 157 -11.29 23.23 14.29
CA ASP A 157 -11.68 22.18 13.33
C ASP A 157 -12.87 22.49 12.40
N GLY A 158 -12.65 23.44 11.50
CA GLY A 158 -13.60 23.81 10.44
C GLY A 158 -13.13 23.39 9.05
N ASP A 159 -12.87 22.10 8.81
CA ASP A 159 -12.83 21.61 7.42
C ASP A 159 -14.26 21.28 6.99
N VAL A 160 -14.99 22.33 6.59
CA VAL A 160 -16.27 22.18 5.88
C VAL A 160 -15.99 21.25 4.71
N GLN A 161 -16.53 20.01 4.75
CA GLN A 161 -16.26 19.01 3.71
C GLN A 161 -16.65 19.54 2.33
N ARG A 162 -15.66 20.11 1.64
CA ARG A 162 -15.75 20.67 0.29
C ARG A 162 -16.20 19.64 -0.73
N TRP A 163 -16.06 18.36 -0.42
CA TRP A 163 -16.37 17.26 -1.30
C TRP A 163 -17.38 16.33 -0.65
N LYS A 164 -18.45 15.99 -1.38
CA LYS A 164 -19.46 15.03 -0.91
C LYS A 164 -19.83 14.03 -2.00
N PHE A 165 -20.14 12.82 -1.57
CA PHE A 165 -20.63 11.78 -2.47
C PHE A 165 -22.12 11.95 -2.74
N PHE A 166 -22.49 11.88 -4.02
CA PHE A 166 -23.88 11.86 -4.49
C PHE A 166 -24.11 10.64 -5.37
N LYS A 167 -25.37 10.21 -5.48
CA LYS A 167 -25.77 9.24 -6.51
C LYS A 167 -25.72 9.91 -7.88
N GLU A 168 -25.40 9.12 -8.92
CA GLU A 168 -25.17 9.60 -10.29
C GLU A 168 -26.39 10.32 -10.91
N ASP A 169 -27.60 9.86 -10.59
CA ASP A 169 -28.88 10.47 -10.97
C ASP A 169 -29.06 11.89 -10.39
N VAL A 170 -28.62 12.13 -9.16
CA VAL A 170 -28.69 13.43 -8.48
C VAL A 170 -27.67 14.43 -9.05
N VAL A 171 -26.54 13.95 -9.60
CA VAL A 171 -25.51 14.83 -10.18
C VAL A 171 -25.93 15.34 -11.56
N SER A 172 -26.56 14.48 -12.37
CA SER A 172 -27.01 14.83 -13.73
C SER A 172 -28.04 15.96 -13.75
N SER A 173 -28.79 16.16 -12.66
CA SER A 173 -29.78 17.23 -12.50
C SER A 173 -29.20 18.56 -12.01
N ARG A 174 -27.93 18.61 -11.57
CA ARG A 174 -27.32 19.78 -10.89
C ARG A 174 -26.50 20.73 -11.76
N GLY A 175 -26.52 20.58 -13.08
CA GLY A 175 -25.85 21.49 -14.00
C GLY A 175 -24.33 21.26 -14.10
N ASN A 176 -23.77 21.55 -15.27
CA ASN A 176 -22.51 20.99 -15.77
C ASN A 176 -21.22 21.69 -15.28
N THR A 177 -21.25 22.41 -14.15
CA THR A 177 -20.17 23.36 -13.77
C THR A 177 -19.33 22.96 -12.54
N ARG A 178 -19.63 21.85 -11.85
CA ARG A 178 -18.89 21.44 -10.64
C ARG A 178 -17.88 20.33 -10.95
N LYS A 179 -16.67 20.43 -10.38
CA LYS A 179 -15.67 19.35 -10.48
C LYS A 179 -16.23 18.10 -9.82
N SER A 180 -16.08 16.97 -10.50
CA SER A 180 -16.58 15.70 -10.02
C SER A 180 -15.65 14.55 -10.41
N ILE A 181 -15.69 13.46 -9.63
CA ILE A 181 -14.92 12.25 -9.88
C ILE A 181 -15.69 11.03 -9.35
N SER A 182 -15.74 9.94 -10.11
CA SER A 182 -16.42 8.73 -9.64
C SER A 182 -15.65 8.07 -8.49
N ALA A 183 -16.38 7.51 -7.53
CA ALA A 183 -15.79 6.76 -6.43
C ALA A 183 -14.96 5.56 -6.92
N SER A 184 -15.39 4.89 -7.99
CA SER A 184 -14.64 3.79 -8.62
C SER A 184 -13.28 4.23 -9.17
N VAL A 185 -13.18 5.44 -9.73
CA VAL A 185 -11.90 6.01 -10.19
C VAL A 185 -11.01 6.36 -9.00
N LEU A 186 -11.57 6.94 -7.94
CA LEU A 186 -10.84 7.22 -6.71
C LEU A 186 -10.29 5.94 -6.05
N LEU A 187 -11.11 4.89 -5.92
CA LEU A 187 -10.69 3.61 -5.37
C LEU A 187 -9.54 2.99 -6.18
N ARG A 188 -9.64 3.02 -7.53
CA ARG A 188 -8.56 2.56 -8.42
C ARG A 188 -7.29 3.42 -8.34
N LYS A 189 -7.41 4.67 -7.88
CA LYS A 189 -6.31 5.61 -7.65
C LYS A 189 -5.80 5.61 -6.20
N LEU A 190 -6.36 4.79 -5.30
CA LEU A 190 -5.80 4.60 -3.97
C LEU A 190 -4.43 3.93 -4.09
N ARG A 191 -3.41 4.46 -3.42
CA ARG A 191 -2.00 4.02 -3.52
C ARG A 191 -1.41 3.70 -2.16
N TRP A 192 -1.78 4.44 -1.14
CA TRP A 192 -1.40 4.12 0.22
C TRP A 192 -2.44 4.59 1.24
N SER A 193 -2.43 3.95 2.40
CA SER A 193 -3.07 4.43 3.63
C SER A 193 -2.12 4.25 4.82
N THR A 194 -2.21 5.12 5.82
CA THR A 194 -1.37 5.10 7.02
C THR A 194 -2.20 4.74 8.25
N LEU A 195 -1.70 3.87 9.13
CA LEU A 195 -2.31 3.57 10.42
C LEU A 195 -1.34 3.90 11.55
N GLY A 196 -1.85 4.20 12.74
CA GLY A 196 -0.98 4.55 13.86
C GLY A 196 -0.35 5.93 13.67
N LEU A 197 0.87 6.10 14.17
CA LEU A 197 1.62 7.35 14.03
C LEU A 197 1.77 7.75 12.56
N GLN A 198 1.43 8.99 12.26
CA GLN A 198 1.38 9.50 10.90
C GLN A 198 2.78 9.93 10.44
N PHE A 199 3.20 9.42 9.28
CA PHE A 199 4.46 9.81 8.67
C PHE A 199 4.31 11.12 7.90
N ASP A 200 5.13 12.12 8.20
CA ASP A 200 5.26 13.36 7.45
C ASP A 200 6.32 13.17 6.37
N TRP A 201 5.88 13.03 5.12
CA TRP A 201 6.74 12.83 3.95
C TRP A 201 7.70 14.00 3.69
N SER A 202 7.29 15.23 4.01
CA SER A 202 8.11 16.42 3.81
C SER A 202 9.23 16.50 4.83
N LYS A 203 8.95 16.16 6.09
CA LYS A 203 9.94 16.14 7.18
C LYS A 203 10.67 14.81 7.33
N ARG A 204 10.22 13.76 6.63
CA ARG A 204 10.70 12.38 6.74
C ARG A 204 10.71 11.87 8.19
N ASN A 205 9.70 12.22 8.97
CA ASN A 205 9.60 11.89 10.38
C ASN A 205 8.15 11.64 10.80
N TYR A 206 7.93 10.92 11.90
CA TYR A 206 6.61 10.76 12.48
C TYR A 206 6.15 12.05 13.14
N ASN A 207 4.90 12.41 12.91
CA ASN A 207 4.26 13.55 13.54
C ASN A 207 3.19 13.07 14.53
N VAL A 208 3.58 13.01 15.80
CA VAL A 208 2.73 12.60 16.93
C VAL A 208 1.56 13.55 17.18
N SER A 209 1.62 14.79 16.69
CA SER A 209 0.55 15.78 16.88
C SER A 209 -0.58 15.63 15.86
N LEU A 210 -0.39 14.86 14.78
CA LEU A 210 -1.45 14.60 13.82
C LEU A 210 -2.47 13.62 14.42
N PRO A 211 -3.78 13.82 14.17
CA PRO A 211 -4.80 12.87 14.57
C PRO A 211 -4.48 11.47 14.04
N HIS A 212 -4.54 10.47 14.93
CA HIS A 212 -4.35 9.08 14.56
C HIS A 212 -5.06 8.16 15.53
N ASN A 213 -5.47 7.01 15.01
CA ASN A 213 -5.92 5.89 15.82
C ASN A 213 -4.74 4.99 16.17
N LYS A 214 -4.85 4.25 17.27
CA LYS A 214 -3.94 3.14 17.55
C LYS A 214 -4.04 2.08 16.44
N ILE A 215 -2.97 1.31 16.25
CA ILE A 215 -3.02 0.13 15.38
C ILE A 215 -4.13 -0.80 15.88
N PRO A 216 -5.02 -1.30 14.99
CA PRO A 216 -6.08 -2.23 15.38
C PRO A 216 -5.50 -3.43 16.15
N THR A 217 -6.13 -3.83 17.25
CA THR A 217 -5.59 -4.85 18.16
C THR A 217 -5.21 -6.14 17.44
N ALA A 218 -6.11 -6.68 16.60
CA ALA A 218 -5.87 -7.90 15.84
C ALA A 218 -4.68 -7.76 14.87
N LEU A 219 -4.51 -6.61 14.21
CA LEU A 219 -3.36 -6.34 13.34
C LEU A 219 -2.07 -6.22 14.17
N GLY A 220 -2.16 -5.62 15.36
CA GLY A 220 -1.03 -5.49 16.28
C GLY A 220 -0.57 -6.83 16.86
N GLU A 221 -1.50 -7.72 17.20
CA GLU A 221 -1.22 -9.09 17.64
C GLU A 221 -0.60 -9.93 16.51
N LEU A 222 -1.12 -9.79 15.30
CA LEU A 222 -0.52 -10.39 14.12
C LEU A 222 0.93 -9.90 13.93
N ALA A 223 1.16 -8.59 13.98
CA ALA A 223 2.50 -8.03 13.83
C ALA A 223 3.47 -8.53 14.91
N LYS A 224 3.01 -8.61 16.17
CA LYS A 224 3.78 -9.19 17.28
C LYS A 224 4.16 -10.64 17.03
N ARG A 225 3.19 -11.47 16.63
CA ARG A 225 3.42 -12.88 16.30
C ARG A 225 4.43 -13.06 15.16
N MET A 226 4.35 -12.22 14.13
CA MET A 226 5.27 -12.27 12.99
C MET A 226 6.67 -11.75 13.32
N ALA A 227 6.78 -10.77 14.22
CA ALA A 227 8.06 -10.20 14.63
C ALA A 227 8.78 -11.05 15.69
N ALA A 228 8.05 -11.85 16.48
CA ALA A 228 8.60 -12.64 17.58
C ALA A 228 9.90 -13.43 17.27
N PRO A 229 10.05 -14.09 16.09
CA PRO A 229 11.28 -14.80 15.75
C PRO A 229 12.53 -13.91 15.63
N ALA A 230 12.35 -12.62 15.42
CA ALA A 230 13.42 -11.64 15.26
C ALA A 230 13.64 -10.78 16.51
N MET A 231 12.84 -10.96 17.57
CA MET A 231 12.95 -10.18 18.80
C MET A 231 14.05 -10.75 19.72
N PRO A 232 14.82 -9.88 20.42
CA PRO A 232 15.67 -10.32 21.52
C PRO A 232 14.87 -11.00 22.63
N LEU A 233 15.54 -11.89 23.38
CA LEU A 233 14.92 -12.59 24.51
C LEU A 233 14.42 -11.58 25.55
N GLY A 234 13.12 -11.66 25.87
CA GLY A 234 12.47 -10.78 26.84
C GLY A 234 11.93 -9.47 26.25
N GLU A 235 12.11 -9.22 24.95
CA GLU A 235 11.55 -8.05 24.27
C GLU A 235 10.32 -8.40 23.43
N GLY A 236 9.37 -7.46 23.35
CA GLY A 236 8.15 -7.60 22.56
C GLY A 236 8.03 -6.49 21.54
N PHE A 237 7.68 -6.85 20.30
CA PHE A 237 7.44 -5.87 19.24
C PHE A 237 6.26 -4.96 19.59
N LYS A 238 6.41 -3.65 19.34
CA LYS A 238 5.36 -2.65 19.57
C LYS A 238 4.94 -2.04 18.22
N PRO A 239 3.79 -2.44 17.67
CA PRO A 239 3.28 -1.86 16.43
C PRO A 239 2.70 -0.47 16.71
N GLU A 240 3.40 0.58 16.25
CA GLU A 240 3.01 1.98 16.48
C GLU A 240 2.62 2.72 15.21
N ALA A 241 3.11 2.26 14.05
CA ALA A 241 2.81 2.83 12.74
C ALA A 241 2.75 1.74 11.67
N ALA A 242 1.91 1.92 10.65
CA ALA A 242 1.86 1.06 9.49
C ALA A 242 1.54 1.84 8.22
N ILE A 243 2.01 1.34 7.08
CA ILE A 243 1.68 1.83 5.75
C ILE A 243 1.13 0.66 4.94
N VAL A 244 -0.08 0.80 4.43
CA VAL A 244 -0.71 -0.15 3.52
C VAL A 244 -0.54 0.40 2.11
N ASN A 245 0.03 -0.40 1.21
CA ASN A 245 0.28 0.00 -0.16
C ASN A 245 -0.63 -0.78 -1.12
N TYR A 246 -1.26 -0.07 -2.06
CA TYR A 246 -2.19 -0.64 -3.02
C TYR A 246 -1.57 -0.61 -4.43
N PHE A 247 -1.34 -1.79 -4.98
CA PHE A 247 -0.70 -1.96 -6.29
C PHE A 247 -1.74 -2.37 -7.34
N GLY A 248 -1.82 -1.60 -8.42
CA GLY A 248 -2.49 -2.02 -9.65
C GLY A 248 -1.52 -2.76 -10.58
N LEU A 249 -2.05 -3.45 -11.59
CA LEU A 249 -1.23 -4.06 -12.63
C LEU A 249 -0.28 -3.02 -13.27
N GLY A 250 1.02 -3.32 -13.30
CA GLY A 250 2.06 -2.44 -13.86
C GLY A 250 2.50 -1.26 -12.99
N THR A 251 2.13 -1.23 -11.70
CA THR A 251 2.61 -0.23 -10.74
C THR A 251 3.91 -0.68 -10.05
N PHE A 252 4.76 0.29 -9.69
CA PHE A 252 6.04 0.07 -8.99
C PHE A 252 6.12 1.00 -7.77
N TRP A 253 6.88 0.60 -6.76
CA TRP A 253 7.05 1.33 -5.50
C TRP A 253 7.42 2.81 -5.69
N GLU A 254 8.33 3.15 -6.61
CA GLU A 254 8.73 4.55 -6.86
C GLU A 254 7.56 5.46 -7.31
N LYS A 255 6.50 4.90 -7.90
CA LYS A 255 5.33 5.66 -8.35
C LYS A 255 4.25 5.83 -7.28
N ILE A 256 4.40 5.23 -6.10
CA ILE A 256 3.40 5.28 -5.01
C ILE A 256 3.50 6.57 -4.20
N PHE A 257 4.70 7.13 -4.06
CA PHE A 257 4.97 8.34 -3.28
C PHE A 257 5.21 9.60 -4.14
N SER A 258 5.17 9.47 -5.46
CA SER A 258 5.07 10.62 -6.35
C SER A 258 3.65 11.18 -6.24
N LEU A 259 3.50 12.26 -5.46
CA LEU A 259 2.30 13.09 -5.41
C LEU A 259 2.03 13.73 -6.79
#